data_AF-A0A7W0NME7-F1
#
_entry.id   AF-A0A7W0NME7-F1
#
_cell.length_a   1.000
_cell.length_b   1.000
_cell.length_c   1.000
_cell.angle_alpha   90.00
_cell.angle_beta   90.00
_cell.angle_gamma   90.00
#
_symmetry.space_group_name_H-M   'P 1'
#
loop_
_entity.id
_entity.type
_entity.pdbx_description
1 polymer ?
#
loop_
_entity_poly.entity_id
_entity_poly.type
_entity_poly.pdbx_seq_one_letter_code
_entity_poly.pdbx_strand_id
1 'polypeptide(L)' 'MLAGDVASKDGKPTVHAHVVVGKRDGTAHGGHLLRAHVRPTLELILESSPAQLRKRVDEETGLALIDPGAA' A
#
# COMPACT_ATOMS: atom_id res chain seq x y z
N MET A 1 10.60 -4.36 -6.24
CA MET A 1 9.33 -3.80 -6.78
C MET A 1 8.49 -3.31 -5.64
N LEU A 2 7.93 -2.10 -5.73
CA LEU A 2 6.97 -1.54 -4.79
C LEU A 2 5.60 -1.48 -5.48
N ALA A 3 4.55 -2.00 -4.84
CA ALA A 3 3.20 -2.00 -5.38
C ALA A 3 2.19 -1.82 -4.24
N GLY A 4 1.08 -1.13 -4.51
CA GLY A 4 0.11 -0.82 -3.48
C GLY A 4 -0.99 0.12 -3.93
N ASP A 5 -1.82 0.52 -2.97
CA ASP A 5 -2.93 1.46 -3.13
C ASP A 5 -2.85 2.62 -2.14
N VAL A 6 -3.57 3.68 -2.47
CA VAL A 6 -3.88 4.79 -1.56
C VAL A 6 -5.39 4.89 -1.45
N ALA A 7 -5.90 4.77 -0.22
CA ALA A 7 -7.33 4.88 0.06
C ALA A 7 -7.56 5.77 1.30
N SER A 8 -8.79 6.25 1.47
CA SER A 8 -9.18 7.03 2.65
C SER A 8 -9.60 6.11 3.79
N LYS A 9 -9.09 6.36 5.00
CA LYS A 9 -9.60 5.78 6.25
C LYS A 9 -9.88 6.93 7.21
N ASP A 10 -11.11 7.05 7.70
CA ASP A 10 -11.54 8.12 8.60
C ASP A 10 -11.20 9.52 8.08
N GLY A 11 -11.34 9.73 6.77
CA GLY A 11 -11.05 10.99 6.07
C GLY A 11 -9.56 11.27 5.83
N LYS A 12 -8.66 10.35 6.18
CA LYS A 12 -7.21 10.51 6.00
C LYS A 12 -6.65 9.54 4.96
N PRO A 13 -5.69 9.96 4.11
CA PRO A 13 -5.04 9.07 3.17
C PRO A 13 -4.24 8.01 3.92
N THR A 14 -4.42 6.76 3.53
CA THR A 14 -3.72 5.59 4.06
C THR A 14 -3.09 4.85 2.89
N VAL A 15 -1.78 4.62 2.98
CA VAL A 15 -1.03 3.84 2.00
C VAL A 15 -0.99 2.38 2.45
N HIS A 16 -1.33 1.46 1.56
CA HIS A 16 -1.04 0.04 1.73
C HIS A 16 -0.10 -0.37 0.63
N ALA A 17 1.13 -0.77 0.98
CA ALA A 17 2.13 -1.17 0.01
C ALA A 17 2.82 -2.46 0.40
N HIS A 18 3.21 -3.23 -0.60
CA HIS A 18 4.07 -4.39 -0.50
C HIS A 18 5.34 -4.12 -1.32
N VAL A 19 6.45 -4.69 -0.85
CA VAL A 19 7.75 -4.48 -1.49
C VAL A 19 8.47 -5.81 -1.70
N VAL A 20 9.29 -5.86 -2.75
CA VAL A 20 10.37 -6.82 -2.94
C VAL A 20 11.68 -6.04 -3.03
N VAL A 21 12.65 -6.38 -2.19
CA VAL A 21 13.98 -5.78 -2.13
C VAL A 21 15.05 -6.82 -2.42
N GLY A 22 16.09 -6.42 -3.16
CA GLY A 22 17.28 -7.22 -3.40
C GLY A 22 18.37 -6.90 -2.39
N LYS A 23 18.98 -7.92 -1.80
CA LYS A 23 20.15 -7.78 -0.92
C LYS A 23 21.44 -7.89 -1.73
N ARG A 24 22.56 -7.53 -1.10
CA ARG A 24 23.91 -7.56 -1.71
C ARG A 24 24.31 -8.95 -2.21
N ASP A 25 23.83 -10.01 -1.55
CA ASP A 25 24.09 -11.41 -1.90
C ASP A 25 23.19 -11.92 -3.05
N GLY A 26 22.37 -11.05 -3.66
CA GLY A 26 21.44 -11.41 -4.73
C GLY A 26 20.13 -12.03 -4.26
N THR A 27 19.95 -12.24 -2.94
CA THR A 27 18.68 -12.77 -2.41
C THR A 27 17.56 -11.72 -2.47
N ALA A 28 16.33 -12.20 -2.67
CA ALA A 28 15.13 -11.38 -2.66
C ALA A 28 14.37 -11.57 -1.35
N HIS A 29 13.95 -10.47 -0.74
CA HIS A 29 13.04 -10.45 0.41
C HIS A 29 11.81 -9.61 0.06
N GLY A 30 10.63 -10.01 0.51
CA GLY A 30 9.42 -9.24 0.28
C GLY A 30 8.38 -9.39 1.37
N GLY A 31 7.37 -8.53 1.31
CA GLY A 31 6.26 -8.52 2.26
C GLY A 31 5.58 -7.15 2.35
N HIS A 32 4.78 -6.99 3.41
CA HIS A 32 4.11 -5.73 3.74
C HIS A 32 5.13 -4.66 4.14
N LEU A 33 5.06 -3.49 3.51
CA LEU A 33 5.99 -2.40 3.76
C LEU A 33 5.51 -1.54 4.94
N LEU A 34 6.13 -1.71 6.10
CA LEU A 34 5.89 -0.85 7.26
C LEU A 34 6.61 0.51 7.13
N ARG A 35 7.89 0.46 6.76
CA ARG A 35 8.73 1.65 6.58
C ARG A 35 9.96 1.30 5.74
N ALA A 36 10.38 2.23 4.88
CA ALA A 36 11.67 2.19 4.21
C ALA A 36 12.26 3.61 4.11
N HIS A 37 13.54 3.69 3.76
CA HIS A 37 14.21 4.93 3.46
C HIS A 37 14.75 4.88 2.03
N VAL A 38 14.46 5.91 1.25
CA VAL A 38 14.82 5.99 -0.17
C VAL A 38 16.24 6.50 -0.31
N ARG A 39 17.11 5.74 -0.99
CA ARG A 39 18.43 6.18 -1.43
C ARG A 39 18.84 5.42 -2.70
N PRO A 40 19.31 6.09 -3.77
CA PRO A 40 19.27 7.54 -3.99
C PRO A 40 17.87 8.04 -4.40
N THR A 41 17.13 7.25 -5.19
CA THR A 41 15.86 7.67 -5.81
C THR A 41 14.76 6.63 -5.59
N LEU A 42 13.52 7.10 -5.65
CA LEU A 42 12.32 6.27 -5.74
C LEU A 42 11.51 6.82 -6.91
N GLU A 43 11.33 6.00 -7.93
CA GLU A 43 10.49 6.30 -9.08
C GLU A 43 9.15 5.57 -8.91
N LEU A 44 8.05 6.31 -9.02
CA LEU A 44 6.69 5.82 -8.81
C LEU A 44 5.81 6.13 -10.01
N ILE A 45 4.93 5.19 -10.32
CA ILE A 45 3.75 5.44 -11.16
C ILE A 45 2.56 5.48 -10.22
N LEU A 46 1.81 6.58 -10.26
CA LEU A 46 0.62 6.80 -9.45
C LEU A 46 -0.57 6.97 -10.40
N GLU A 47 -1.56 6.09 -10.30
CA GLU A 47 -2.79 6.14 -11.08
C GLU A 47 -3.95 6.60 -10.20
N SER A 48 -4.73 7.57 -10.68
CA SER A 48 -5.94 8.01 -9.99
C SER A 48 -7.10 7.05 -10.27
N SER A 49 -7.76 6.58 -9.21
CA SER A 49 -9.03 5.87 -9.33
C SER A 49 -10.17 6.85 -9.65
N PRO A 50 -11.12 6.51 -10.54
CA PRO A 50 -12.32 7.31 -10.80
C PRO A 50 -13.20 7.53 -9.56
N ALA A 51 -13.18 6.56 -8.63
CA ALA A 51 -13.92 6.61 -7.38
C ALA A 51 -12.97 6.71 -6.18
N GLN A 52 -13.42 7.42 -5.13
CA GLN A 52 -12.66 7.52 -3.89
C GLN A 52 -12.68 6.18 -3.16
N LEU A 53 -11.55 5.47 -3.16
CA LEU A 53 -11.40 4.22 -2.41
C LEU A 53 -11.44 4.52 -0.91
N ARG A 54 -12.27 3.79 -0.16
CA ARG A 54 -12.38 3.92 1.30
C ARG A 54 -12.10 2.59 1.97
N LYS A 55 -11.34 2.63 3.07
CA LYS A 55 -11.09 1.45 3.90
C LYS A 55 -12.08 1.39 5.06
N ARG A 56 -12.68 0.21 5.27
CA ARG A 56 -13.49 -0.14 6.44
C ARG A 56 -12.80 -1.27 7.20
N VAL A 57 -12.89 -1.27 8.52
CA VAL A 57 -12.44 -2.41 9.33
C VAL A 57 -13.41 -3.55 9.11
N ASP A 58 -12.91 -4.65 8.58
CA ASP A 58 -13.60 -5.92 8.49
C ASP A 58 -13.62 -6.58 9.88
N GLU A 59 -14.80 -6.89 10.41
CA GLU A 59 -14.95 -7.38 11.80
C GLU A 59 -14.45 -8.81 11.98
N GLU A 60 -14.47 -9.62 10.92
CA GLU A 60 -14.02 -11.02 10.94
C GLU A 60 -12.49 -11.11 11.05
N THR A 61 -11.78 -10.28 10.26
CA THR A 61 -10.32 -10.32 10.16
C THR A 61 -9.61 -9.23 10.98
N GLY A 62 -10.33 -8.19 11.40
CA GLY A 62 -9.78 -6.99 12.03
C GLY A 62 -8.97 -6.10 11.08
N LEU A 63 -8.95 -6.41 9.77
CA LEU A 63 -8.15 -5.69 8.77
C LEU A 63 -8.91 -4.50 8.20
N ALA A 64 -8.18 -3.43 7.88
CA ALA A 64 -8.74 -2.30 7.14
C ALA A 64 -8.71 -2.60 5.63
N LEU A 65 -9.83 -3.09 5.09
CA LEU A 65 -9.99 -3.49 3.69
C LEU A 65 -10.65 -2.39 2.88
N ILE A 66 -10.35 -2.31 1.58
CA ILE A 66 -11.08 -1.41 0.67
C ILE A 66 -12.50 -1.95 0.54
N ASP A 67 -13.49 -1.09 0.81
CA ASP A 67 -14.89 -1.40 0.64
C ASP A 67 -15.31 -1.07 -0.82
N PRO A 68 -15.63 -2.08 -1.64
CA PRO A 68 -16.03 -1.86 -3.04
C PRO A 68 -17.40 -1.18 -3.17
N GLY A 69 -18.21 -1.14 -2.10
CA GLY A 69 -19.53 -0.50 -2.07
C GLY A 69 -19.54 0.89 -1.41
N ALA A 70 -18.40 1.37 -0.91
CA ALA A 70 -18.33 2.68 -0.27
C ALA A 70 -18.42 3.81 -1.31
N ALA A 71 -19.56 4.49 -1.34
CA ALA A 71 -19.77 5.75 -2.07
C ALA A 71 -19.17 6.96 -1.33
#